data_AF-A0A0V1IKE1-F1
#
_entry.id   AF-A0A0V1IKE1-F1
#
_cell.length_a   1.000
_cell.length_b   1.000
_cell.length_c   1.000
_cell.angle_alpha   90.00
_cell.angle_beta   90.00
_cell.angle_gamma   90.00
#
_symmetry.space_group_name_H-M   'P 1'
#
loop_
_entity.id
_entity.type
_entity.pdbx_description
1 polymer ?
#
loop_
_entity_poly.entity_id
_entity_poly.type
_entity_poly.pdbx_seq_one_letter_code
_entity_poly.pdbx_strand_id
1 'polypeptide(L)'
;MNANQTPSMNFNAFKDSFTQGVSFLKRRFSSSDLTDDVDDDFLHRPGDQSAAVSAQQQQQGLHLTNEQLNVRRSNFATSAPTSPARQPHATSLMQGITKSILHAASPRQMSMSKENSKCLLIIDNQCVDWSKYFRGRKVLGDCNLRVEQTEFSKISILSQSDPSGCLVEAGGRPFRPDFVLIRQPVKELNTDWRPIIMGMLYGAVPSLNTLHSIYNFADKPWVFSHMLMLQRRLGTDRFPLIEQLYAFNQQDLCKAVIRLPSVIKVGQTYKGAGKVKVNVADQLEELSSMISILSTYYTTEPFVDAKYDIVIQKIGPHCKAFVRKGIGSAWKTNTSASMLEQVALTDRYREWISEASKMFGGLDMCSIAAVVGKDGKEYIYEMNDCTFPLLGDTQEEDRKQIAELVVHKINHILSLKQAQQRKESMGSASPQNFIKHETPAKMSSARMDSISNTTVSDAAVAKNPGQPTGHAPPPVPARPANAQAIQRQLSQQNSIVRDESTGVDDTMSNLKKTFAGIFGDM
;
A
#
# COMPACT_ATOMS: atom_id res chain seq x y z
N MET A 1 -24.53 14.89 -75.74
CA MET A 1 -25.18 15.27 -74.47
C MET A 1 -25.62 14.00 -73.76
N ASN A 2 -25.30 13.83 -72.47
CA ASN A 2 -26.03 12.98 -71.53
C ASN A 2 -25.59 13.37 -70.11
N ALA A 3 -26.47 13.21 -69.11
CA ALA A 3 -26.33 13.87 -67.80
C ALA A 3 -25.65 13.00 -66.73
N ASN A 4 -25.03 13.67 -65.75
CA ASN A 4 -24.53 13.03 -64.53
C ASN A 4 -25.70 12.45 -63.71
N GLN A 5 -25.51 11.24 -63.16
CA GLN A 5 -26.29 10.74 -62.03
C GLN A 5 -25.44 10.79 -60.75
N THR A 6 -25.90 11.52 -59.75
CA THR A 6 -25.34 11.49 -58.38
C THR A 6 -25.99 10.37 -57.56
N PRO A 7 -25.23 9.56 -56.80
CA PRO A 7 -25.80 8.48 -56.00
C PRO A 7 -26.56 9.03 -54.77
N SER A 8 -27.85 8.73 -54.67
CA SER A 8 -28.66 9.05 -53.48
C SER A 8 -28.30 8.10 -52.32
N MET A 9 -27.78 8.63 -51.21
CA MET A 9 -27.56 7.83 -50.01
C MET A 9 -28.89 7.35 -49.41
N ASN A 10 -29.04 6.04 -49.24
CA ASN A 10 -30.26 5.45 -48.69
C ASN A 10 -30.30 5.62 -47.15
N PHE A 11 -31.01 6.66 -46.70
CA PHE A 11 -31.09 7.07 -45.29
C PHE A 11 -31.58 5.96 -44.33
N ASN A 12 -32.39 5.01 -44.83
CA ASN A 12 -32.88 3.89 -44.02
C ASN A 12 -31.75 2.94 -43.63
N ALA A 13 -30.81 2.63 -44.54
CA ALA A 13 -29.68 1.76 -44.24
C ALA A 13 -28.76 2.36 -43.15
N PHE A 14 -28.61 3.69 -43.11
CA PHE A 14 -27.91 4.39 -42.04
C PHE A 14 -28.67 4.31 -40.71
N LYS A 15 -29.99 4.53 -40.73
CA LYS A 15 -30.85 4.42 -39.55
C LYS A 15 -30.82 3.02 -38.93
N ASP A 16 -30.85 1.97 -39.76
CA ASP A 16 -30.83 0.58 -39.30
C ASP A 16 -29.45 0.20 -38.74
N SER A 17 -28.36 0.62 -39.40
CA SER A 17 -27.00 0.45 -38.89
C SER A 17 -26.78 1.17 -37.55
N PHE A 18 -27.26 2.41 -37.41
CA PHE A 18 -27.21 3.15 -36.16
C PHE A 18 -28.04 2.48 -35.06
N THR A 19 -29.25 2.01 -35.39
CA THR A 19 -30.13 1.30 -34.45
C THR A 19 -29.53 -0.04 -33.99
N GLN A 20 -28.85 -0.77 -34.87
CA GLN A 20 -28.08 -1.95 -34.49
C GLN A 20 -26.88 -1.59 -33.59
N GLY A 21 -26.14 -0.52 -33.88
CA GLY A 21 -25.05 -0.02 -33.04
C GLY A 21 -25.50 0.35 -31.63
N VAL A 22 -26.59 1.13 -31.50
CA VAL A 22 -27.20 1.48 -30.21
C VAL A 22 -27.73 0.23 -29.50
N SER A 23 -28.30 -0.74 -30.21
CA SER A 23 -28.74 -2.02 -29.63
C SER A 23 -27.58 -2.86 -29.12
N PHE A 24 -26.44 -2.84 -29.80
CA PHE A 24 -25.21 -3.54 -29.39
C PHE A 24 -24.61 -2.90 -28.14
N LEU A 25 -24.55 -1.56 -28.07
CA LEU A 25 -24.19 -0.83 -26.85
C LEU A 25 -25.16 -1.16 -25.71
N LYS A 26 -26.48 -1.06 -25.94
CA LYS A 26 -27.49 -1.34 -24.90
C LYS A 26 -27.40 -2.76 -24.36
N ARG A 27 -27.10 -3.75 -25.21
CA ARG A 27 -26.83 -5.14 -24.77
C ARG A 27 -25.55 -5.25 -23.92
N ARG A 28 -24.54 -4.42 -24.16
CA ARG A 28 -23.29 -4.38 -23.38
C ARG A 28 -23.38 -3.59 -22.06
N PHE A 29 -24.41 -2.76 -21.91
CA PHE A 29 -24.77 -2.03 -20.68
C PHE A 29 -26.02 -2.61 -19.98
N SER A 30 -26.43 -3.83 -20.34
CA SER A 30 -27.62 -4.52 -19.79
C SER A 30 -27.33 -5.96 -19.34
N SER A 31 -26.06 -6.32 -19.15
CA SER A 31 -25.67 -7.50 -18.38
C SER A 31 -25.77 -7.17 -16.89
N SER A 32 -26.60 -7.93 -16.16
CA SER A 32 -26.82 -7.76 -14.72
C SER A 32 -25.53 -7.94 -13.92
N ASP A 33 -25.20 -6.96 -13.08
CA ASP A 33 -24.09 -7.03 -12.11
C ASP A 33 -24.32 -6.05 -10.93
N LEU A 34 -25.59 -5.77 -10.60
CA LEU A 34 -26.04 -4.84 -9.54
C LEU A 34 -27.37 -5.29 -8.89
N THR A 35 -27.43 -6.54 -8.46
CA THR A 35 -28.45 -7.07 -7.54
C THR A 35 -27.82 -8.18 -6.69
N ASP A 36 -27.20 -7.81 -5.57
CA ASP A 36 -27.14 -8.70 -4.40
C ASP A 36 -28.47 -8.52 -3.65
N ASP A 37 -29.13 -9.61 -3.28
CA ASP A 37 -30.36 -9.57 -2.49
C ASP A 37 -30.07 -9.08 -1.07
N VAL A 38 -30.86 -8.12 -0.60
CA VAL A 38 -30.79 -7.60 0.77
C VAL A 38 -31.84 -8.32 1.61
N ASP A 39 -31.43 -9.41 2.26
CA ASP A 39 -32.19 -9.99 3.37
C ASP A 39 -32.15 -9.00 4.55
N ASP A 40 -33.21 -8.21 4.67
CA ASP A 40 -33.41 -7.23 5.74
C ASP A 40 -34.38 -7.82 6.78
N ASP A 41 -33.89 -8.14 7.98
CA ASP A 41 -34.74 -8.34 9.15
C ASP A 41 -34.10 -7.68 10.39
N PHE A 42 -34.93 -6.99 11.15
CA PHE A 42 -34.52 -5.91 12.05
C PHE A 42 -34.50 -6.34 13.52
N LEU A 43 -33.61 -5.74 14.31
CA LEU A 43 -33.70 -5.56 15.77
C LEU A 43 -33.70 -6.87 16.61
N HIS A 44 -32.80 -7.02 17.60
CA HIS A 44 -32.65 -6.10 18.72
C HIS A 44 -31.23 -6.11 19.33
N ARG A 45 -30.86 -4.98 19.94
CA ARG A 45 -29.74 -4.87 20.88
C ARG A 45 -30.13 -3.93 22.04
N PRO A 46 -29.93 -4.38 23.28
CA PRO A 46 -29.32 -3.55 24.32
C PRO A 46 -28.12 -4.30 24.94
N GLY A 47 -27.22 -3.66 25.68
CA GLY A 47 -27.09 -2.23 26.00
C GLY A 47 -25.98 -2.06 27.04
N ASP A 48 -25.14 -1.03 26.90
CA ASP A 48 -23.96 -0.84 27.76
C ASP A 48 -24.32 -0.60 29.23
N GLN A 49 -23.56 -1.18 30.18
CA GLN A 49 -22.53 -0.39 30.89
C GLN A 49 -21.70 -1.18 31.92
N SER A 50 -20.55 -0.60 32.25
CA SER A 50 -19.72 -0.95 33.40
C SER A 50 -20.40 -0.58 34.72
N ALA A 51 -20.24 -1.40 35.77
CA ALA A 51 -20.63 -1.04 37.13
C ALA A 51 -19.58 -1.54 38.14
N ALA A 52 -19.32 -0.74 39.18
CA ALA A 52 -18.40 -1.07 40.26
C ALA A 52 -19.18 -1.44 41.54
N VAL A 53 -18.71 -2.49 42.22
CA VAL A 53 -18.80 -2.76 43.68
C VAL A 53 -20.11 -2.36 44.40
N SER A 54 -20.95 -3.34 44.78
CA SER A 54 -21.43 -3.54 46.17
C SER A 54 -22.38 -4.73 46.38
N ALA A 55 -22.40 -5.22 47.63
CA ALA A 55 -23.51 -5.89 48.35
C ALA A 55 -24.22 -7.15 47.77
N GLN A 56 -23.80 -8.32 48.25
CA GLN A 56 -24.55 -9.33 49.04
C GLN A 56 -26.07 -9.63 48.82
N GLN A 57 -26.41 -10.89 49.14
CA GLN A 57 -27.75 -11.49 49.36
C GLN A 57 -28.62 -11.71 48.09
N GLN A 58 -29.61 -12.63 48.07
CA GLN A 58 -29.76 -13.94 48.73
C GLN A 58 -30.94 -14.70 48.08
N GLN A 59 -30.64 -15.81 47.37
CA GLN A 59 -31.34 -17.11 47.40
C GLN A 59 -32.85 -17.23 47.07
N GLN A 60 -33.24 -18.39 46.51
CA GLN A 60 -34.62 -18.83 46.18
C GLN A 60 -35.22 -18.06 44.97
N GLY A 61 -35.87 -18.66 43.97
CA GLY A 61 -36.03 -20.08 43.62
C GLY A 61 -37.46 -20.61 43.78
N LEU A 62 -38.11 -20.97 42.68
CA LEU A 62 -39.08 -22.08 42.59
C LEU A 62 -39.47 -22.38 41.13
N HIS A 63 -40.00 -23.58 40.91
CA HIS A 63 -40.28 -24.22 39.63
C HIS A 63 -41.79 -24.23 39.36
N LEU A 64 -42.22 -23.96 38.12
CA LEU A 64 -43.60 -24.17 37.67
C LEU A 64 -43.65 -24.83 36.29
N THR A 65 -44.63 -25.71 36.10
CA THR A 65 -44.83 -26.56 34.93
C THR A 65 -46.08 -26.13 34.16
N ASN A 66 -46.10 -26.30 32.83
CA ASN A 66 -46.98 -27.32 32.24
C ASN A 66 -46.80 -27.57 30.73
N GLU A 67 -46.91 -28.85 30.39
CA GLU A 67 -47.77 -29.45 29.33
C GLU A 67 -47.99 -28.70 28.01
N GLN A 68 -47.46 -29.21 26.90
CA GLN A 68 -47.98 -30.34 26.08
C GLN A 68 -49.19 -29.99 25.20
N LEU A 69 -49.03 -30.20 23.89
CA LEU A 69 -50.01 -30.95 23.08
C LEU A 69 -49.25 -31.73 21.98
N ASN A 70 -49.90 -32.75 21.41
CA ASN A 70 -49.24 -33.90 20.75
C ASN A 70 -49.95 -34.24 19.41
N VAL A 71 -49.73 -35.45 18.85
CA VAL A 71 -50.41 -36.09 17.68
C VAL A 71 -49.82 -35.69 16.31
N ARG A 72 -49.37 -36.59 15.41
CA ARG A 72 -49.13 -38.07 15.32
C ARG A 72 -48.06 -38.29 14.20
N ARG A 73 -47.43 -39.45 13.92
CA ARG A 73 -47.94 -40.85 13.76
C ARG A 73 -46.77 -41.87 13.58
N SER A 74 -46.87 -43.08 14.16
CA SER A 74 -46.25 -44.39 13.77
C SER A 74 -44.74 -44.49 13.40
N ASN A 75 -43.87 -45.17 14.16
CA ASN A 75 -43.63 -46.65 14.33
C ASN A 75 -42.92 -47.31 13.12
N PHE A 76 -41.95 -48.24 13.22
CA PHE A 76 -41.47 -49.18 14.27
C PHE A 76 -39.96 -48.91 14.61
N ALA A 77 -39.31 -49.28 15.72
CA ALA A 77 -39.31 -50.46 16.63
C ALA A 77 -38.60 -51.72 16.02
N THR A 78 -37.66 -52.43 16.68
CA THR A 78 -36.96 -52.29 17.98
C THR A 78 -35.41 -52.20 17.72
N SER A 79 -34.40 -52.49 18.55
CA SER A 79 -34.19 -53.18 19.85
C SER A 79 -32.92 -52.65 20.57
N ALA A 80 -32.67 -53.12 21.81
CA ALA A 80 -31.38 -53.05 22.53
C ALA A 80 -31.17 -54.40 23.28
N PRO A 81 -29.99 -54.71 23.87
CA PRO A 81 -29.31 -53.94 24.93
C PRO A 81 -27.87 -53.54 24.50
N THR A 82 -26.89 -53.10 25.31
CA THR A 82 -26.70 -53.13 26.78
C THR A 82 -25.87 -51.91 27.27
N SER A 83 -25.29 -51.99 28.47
CA SER A 83 -24.46 -51.02 29.19
C SER A 83 -23.65 -51.79 30.28
N PRO A 84 -22.62 -51.25 31.00
CA PRO A 84 -22.53 -49.84 31.43
C PRO A 84 -21.14 -49.15 31.61
N ALA A 85 -21.21 -47.81 31.70
CA ALA A 85 -20.44 -46.86 32.55
C ALA A 85 -18.89 -46.77 32.44
N ARG A 86 -18.28 -45.58 32.34
CA ARG A 86 -18.46 -44.37 33.20
C ARG A 86 -18.19 -43.04 32.46
N GLN A 87 -18.68 -41.94 33.04
CA GLN A 87 -18.33 -40.54 32.72
C GLN A 87 -17.20 -40.03 33.64
N PRO A 88 -16.76 -38.75 33.55
CA PRO A 88 -16.53 -37.88 32.39
C PRO A 88 -15.06 -37.36 32.37
N HIS A 89 -14.69 -36.52 31.40
CA HIS A 89 -13.97 -35.25 31.64
C HIS A 89 -13.87 -34.46 30.32
N ALA A 90 -14.00 -33.13 30.38
CA ALA A 90 -13.90 -32.24 29.22
C ALA A 90 -12.63 -31.38 29.29
N THR A 91 -11.87 -31.30 28.20
CA THR A 91 -11.07 -30.11 27.80
C THR A 91 -10.39 -30.30 26.44
N SER A 92 -9.92 -29.19 25.87
CA SER A 92 -9.01 -29.06 24.71
C SER A 92 -9.60 -29.25 23.30
N LEU A 93 -10.20 -28.16 22.81
CA LEU A 93 -10.40 -27.87 21.38
C LEU A 93 -9.08 -27.49 20.65
N MET A 94 -7.91 -27.78 21.25
CA MET A 94 -6.60 -27.22 20.86
C MET A 94 -5.64 -28.24 20.21
N GLN A 95 -6.12 -29.43 19.83
CA GLN A 95 -5.30 -30.49 19.22
C GLN A 95 -5.43 -30.62 17.69
N GLY A 96 -6.28 -29.81 17.04
CA GLY A 96 -6.54 -29.93 15.59
C GLY A 96 -5.38 -29.47 14.70
N ILE A 97 -4.63 -28.44 15.11
CA ILE A 97 -3.64 -27.77 14.25
C ILE A 97 -2.28 -28.50 14.22
N THR A 98 -1.86 -29.10 15.34
CA THR A 98 -0.52 -29.69 15.48
C THR A 98 -0.31 -31.00 14.73
N LYS A 99 -1.36 -31.83 14.55
CA LYS A 99 -1.22 -33.14 13.88
C LYS A 99 -0.99 -33.06 12.37
N SER A 100 -1.50 -32.01 11.71
CA SER A 100 -1.35 -31.82 10.25
C SER A 100 0.02 -31.24 9.88
N ILE A 101 0.59 -30.37 10.72
CA ILE A 101 1.85 -29.66 10.43
C ILE A 101 3.07 -30.54 10.72
N LEU A 102 3.06 -31.33 11.80
CA LEU A 102 4.22 -32.14 12.21
C LEU A 102 4.54 -33.33 11.26
N HIS A 103 3.60 -33.75 10.42
CA HIS A 103 3.85 -34.82 9.43
C HIS A 103 4.65 -34.38 8.19
N ALA A 104 4.92 -33.07 8.03
CA ALA A 104 5.80 -32.57 6.96
C ALA A 104 7.29 -32.87 7.19
N ALA A 105 7.69 -33.28 8.40
CA ALA A 105 9.08 -33.54 8.79
C ALA A 105 9.60 -34.96 8.44
N SER A 106 8.92 -35.68 7.53
CA SER A 106 9.37 -36.97 7.00
C SER A 106 9.73 -36.88 5.52
N PRO A 107 10.94 -37.28 5.07
CA PRO A 107 11.33 -37.24 3.66
C PRO A 107 10.66 -38.39 2.88
N ARG A 108 9.34 -38.30 2.66
CA ARG A 108 8.66 -39.13 1.65
C ARG A 108 9.21 -38.76 0.28
N GLN A 109 9.70 -39.75 -0.46
CA GLN A 109 10.24 -39.56 -1.81
C GLN A 109 9.19 -38.94 -2.74
N MET A 110 9.31 -37.63 -2.97
CA MET A 110 8.63 -36.96 -4.06
C MET A 110 9.27 -37.42 -5.37
N SER A 111 8.45 -37.68 -6.39
CA SER A 111 8.90 -38.14 -7.70
C SER A 111 9.99 -37.22 -8.29
N MET A 112 11.12 -37.81 -8.70
CA MET A 112 12.32 -37.11 -9.23
C MET A 112 12.03 -36.08 -10.34
N SER A 113 10.90 -36.18 -11.02
CA SER A 113 10.40 -35.21 -12.01
C SER A 113 10.13 -33.79 -11.47
N LYS A 114 10.05 -33.57 -10.15
CA LYS A 114 9.84 -32.23 -9.57
C LYS A 114 11.10 -31.40 -9.40
N GLU A 115 12.28 -32.02 -9.46
CA GLU A 115 13.54 -31.43 -9.00
C GLU A 115 14.01 -30.22 -9.83
N ASN A 116 13.69 -30.19 -11.14
CA ASN A 116 14.03 -29.08 -12.03
C ASN A 116 12.86 -28.08 -12.26
N SER A 117 12.25 -27.61 -11.17
CA SER A 117 11.29 -26.51 -11.19
C SER A 117 11.43 -25.54 -10.02
N LYS A 118 11.19 -24.25 -10.28
CA LYS A 118 11.21 -23.16 -9.28
C LYS A 118 9.82 -22.56 -9.11
N CYS A 119 9.42 -22.34 -7.86
CA CYS A 119 8.08 -21.91 -7.48
C CYS A 119 8.00 -20.37 -7.43
N LEU A 120 7.27 -19.77 -8.35
CA LEU A 120 6.96 -18.34 -8.36
C LEU A 120 5.56 -18.11 -7.80
N LEU A 121 5.48 -17.49 -6.62
CA LEU A 121 4.22 -17.01 -6.07
C LEU A 121 3.88 -15.65 -6.68
N ILE A 122 2.63 -15.45 -7.07
CA ILE A 122 2.11 -14.17 -7.56
C ILE A 122 0.94 -13.76 -6.69
N ILE A 123 1.07 -12.62 -6.02
CA ILE A 123 0.03 -12.03 -5.18
C ILE A 123 -0.69 -10.94 -5.99
N ASP A 124 -1.72 -11.36 -6.72
CA ASP A 124 -2.56 -10.50 -7.54
C ASP A 124 -3.98 -11.08 -7.66
N ASN A 125 -4.93 -10.21 -8.00
CA ASN A 125 -6.31 -10.57 -8.29
C ASN A 125 -6.42 -11.57 -9.46
N GLN A 126 -7.50 -12.35 -9.49
CA GLN A 126 -7.70 -13.41 -10.51
C GLN A 126 -8.10 -12.90 -11.92
N CYS A 127 -8.26 -11.59 -12.16
CA CYS A 127 -8.65 -11.08 -13.48
C CYS A 127 -7.51 -11.12 -14.52
N VAL A 128 -6.28 -11.37 -14.08
CA VAL A 128 -5.10 -11.54 -14.94
C VAL A 128 -4.52 -12.93 -14.68
N ASP A 129 -4.67 -13.87 -15.61
CA ASP A 129 -3.82 -15.06 -15.64
C ASP A 129 -2.37 -14.61 -15.86
N TRP A 130 -1.54 -14.71 -14.82
CA TRP A 130 -0.11 -14.41 -14.95
C TRP A 130 0.68 -15.59 -15.51
N SER A 131 0.17 -16.84 -15.44
CA SER A 131 0.89 -18.03 -15.90
C SER A 131 1.22 -17.98 -17.39
N LYS A 132 0.37 -17.36 -18.22
CA LYS A 132 0.62 -17.16 -19.66
C LYS A 132 1.90 -16.38 -19.96
N TYR A 133 2.35 -15.45 -19.09
CA TYR A 133 3.57 -14.68 -19.32
C TYR A 133 4.85 -15.43 -18.94
N PHE A 134 4.75 -16.47 -18.10
CA PHE A 134 5.89 -17.29 -17.66
C PHE A 134 5.97 -18.64 -18.38
N ARG A 135 4.90 -19.06 -19.09
CA ARG A 135 4.86 -20.30 -19.87
C ARG A 135 6.06 -20.38 -20.84
N GLY A 136 6.84 -21.45 -20.71
CA GLY A 136 8.04 -21.69 -21.53
C GLY A 136 9.27 -20.85 -21.15
N ARG A 137 9.15 -19.86 -20.25
CA ARG A 137 10.32 -19.15 -19.71
C ARG A 137 11.05 -20.04 -18.71
N LYS A 138 12.38 -19.97 -18.75
CA LYS A 138 13.28 -20.77 -17.91
C LYS A 138 14.23 -19.89 -17.09
N VAL A 139 14.67 -20.44 -15.98
CA VAL A 139 15.68 -19.86 -15.09
C VAL A 139 16.85 -20.84 -14.93
N LEU A 140 18.04 -20.37 -14.53
CA LEU A 140 19.26 -21.18 -14.42
C LEU A 140 19.57 -22.04 -15.67
N GLY A 141 19.28 -21.52 -16.86
CA GLY A 141 19.45 -22.23 -18.13
C GLY A 141 18.24 -23.08 -18.48
N ASP A 142 18.01 -24.19 -17.78
CA ASP A 142 17.00 -25.18 -18.16
C ASP A 142 15.79 -25.34 -17.20
N CYS A 143 15.83 -24.73 -16.02
CA CYS A 143 14.84 -24.90 -14.95
C CYS A 143 13.51 -24.20 -15.25
N ASN A 144 12.40 -24.88 -14.98
CA ASN A 144 11.06 -24.39 -15.32
C ASN A 144 10.45 -23.55 -14.17
N LEU A 145 9.69 -22.50 -14.50
CA LEU A 145 8.89 -21.78 -13.49
C LEU A 145 7.50 -22.42 -13.32
N ARG A 146 7.19 -22.86 -12.10
CA ARG A 146 5.82 -23.20 -11.67
C ARG A 146 5.22 -21.96 -11.03
N VAL A 147 4.15 -21.43 -11.63
CA VAL A 147 3.43 -20.26 -11.12
C VAL A 147 2.30 -20.73 -10.19
N GLU A 148 2.27 -20.21 -8.97
CA GLU A 148 1.13 -20.29 -8.06
C GLU A 148 0.58 -18.85 -7.91
N GLN A 149 -0.71 -18.62 -8.20
CA GLN A 149 -1.31 -17.28 -8.13
C GLN A 149 -2.46 -17.26 -7.11
N THR A 150 -2.48 -16.25 -6.24
CA THR A 150 -3.50 -16.08 -5.20
C THR A 150 -3.58 -14.61 -4.74
N GLU A 151 -4.50 -14.32 -3.83
CA GLU A 151 -4.65 -13.01 -3.17
C GLU A 151 -4.22 -13.11 -1.69
N PHE A 152 -3.82 -12.00 -1.07
CA PHE A 152 -3.39 -12.00 0.34
C PHE A 152 -4.44 -12.60 1.30
N SER A 153 -5.73 -12.37 1.04
CA SER A 153 -6.86 -12.89 1.81
C SER A 153 -6.99 -14.43 1.78
N LYS A 154 -6.23 -15.10 0.91
CA LYS A 154 -6.25 -16.55 0.69
C LYS A 154 -4.91 -17.21 1.05
N ILE A 155 -4.00 -16.49 1.71
CA ILE A 155 -2.68 -16.97 2.14
C ILE A 155 -2.69 -17.27 3.65
N SER A 156 -2.36 -18.51 4.00
CA SER A 156 -1.75 -18.83 5.30
C SER A 156 -0.23 -18.99 5.11
N ILE A 157 0.56 -18.63 6.12
CA ILE A 157 2.03 -18.67 6.04
C ILE A 157 2.65 -19.11 7.37
N LEU A 158 3.64 -20.00 7.29
CA LEU A 158 4.47 -20.44 8.40
C LEU A 158 5.94 -20.37 7.98
N SER A 159 6.75 -19.67 8.77
CA SER A 159 8.20 -19.53 8.56
C SER A 159 8.95 -20.00 9.79
N GLN A 160 10.12 -20.58 9.58
CA GLN A 160 11.05 -21.01 10.62
C GLN A 160 12.32 -20.15 10.57
N SER A 161 13.18 -20.24 11.59
CA SER A 161 14.37 -19.39 11.71
C SER A 161 15.54 -19.84 10.82
N ASP A 162 15.48 -21.05 10.26
CA ASP A 162 16.34 -21.48 9.18
C ASP A 162 15.86 -20.89 7.83
N PRO A 163 16.78 -20.40 6.96
CA PRO A 163 16.43 -19.72 5.71
C PRO A 163 16.04 -20.70 4.58
N SER A 164 15.16 -21.67 4.87
CA SER A 164 14.69 -22.71 3.94
C SER A 164 13.47 -22.30 3.11
N GLY A 165 13.14 -21.00 3.05
CA GLY A 165 11.88 -20.49 2.52
C GLY A 165 10.79 -20.45 3.60
N CYS A 166 9.61 -19.95 3.24
CA CYS A 166 8.40 -20.12 4.05
C CYS A 166 7.52 -21.25 3.49
N LEU A 167 6.69 -21.86 4.33
CA LEU A 167 5.56 -22.68 3.91
C LEU A 167 4.36 -21.74 3.71
N VAL A 168 3.82 -21.72 2.50
CA VAL A 168 2.59 -21.00 2.14
C VAL A 168 1.51 -22.03 1.85
N GLU A 169 0.31 -21.80 2.39
CA GLU A 169 -0.88 -22.54 1.99
C GLU A 169 -1.87 -21.58 1.34
N ALA A 170 -2.35 -21.94 0.14
CA ALA A 170 -3.42 -21.25 -0.55
C ALA A 170 -4.33 -22.28 -1.23
N GLY A 171 -5.65 -22.08 -1.15
CA GLY A 171 -6.64 -23.00 -1.72
C GLY A 171 -6.54 -24.44 -1.18
N GLY A 172 -6.18 -24.62 0.09
CA GLY A 172 -6.02 -25.94 0.73
C GLY A 172 -4.78 -26.72 0.28
N ARG A 173 -3.80 -26.08 -0.36
CA ARG A 173 -2.58 -26.73 -0.88
C ARG A 173 -1.31 -26.04 -0.35
N PRO A 174 -0.45 -26.74 0.42
CA PRO A 174 0.80 -26.19 0.90
C PRO A 174 1.91 -26.29 -0.16
N PHE A 175 2.72 -25.23 -0.27
CA PHE A 175 3.91 -25.15 -1.12
C PHE A 175 4.98 -24.22 -0.48
N ARG A 176 6.20 -24.24 -1.01
CA ARG A 176 7.23 -23.24 -0.68
C ARG A 176 7.54 -22.40 -1.92
N PRO A 177 7.49 -21.05 -1.88
CA PRO A 177 7.92 -20.20 -2.97
C PRO A 177 9.43 -19.98 -2.98
N ASP A 178 10.05 -20.04 -4.16
CA ASP A 178 11.44 -19.63 -4.39
C ASP A 178 11.57 -18.13 -4.67
N PHE A 179 10.49 -17.48 -5.11
CA PHE A 179 10.39 -16.04 -5.39
C PHE A 179 8.92 -15.59 -5.31
N VAL A 180 8.67 -14.31 -5.02
CA VAL A 180 7.32 -13.72 -5.04
C VAL A 180 7.24 -12.43 -5.89
N LEU A 181 6.16 -12.29 -6.66
CA LEU A 181 5.76 -11.04 -7.32
C LEU A 181 4.53 -10.49 -6.59
N ILE A 182 4.58 -9.22 -6.15
CA ILE A 182 3.49 -8.60 -5.40
C ILE A 182 2.87 -7.46 -6.21
N ARG A 183 1.57 -7.57 -6.47
CA ARG A 183 0.78 -6.65 -7.32
C ARG A 183 -0.48 -6.14 -6.61
N GLN A 184 -0.97 -6.86 -5.61
CA GLN A 184 -2.02 -6.40 -4.70
C GLN A 184 -1.46 -5.45 -3.61
N PRO A 185 -2.18 -4.39 -3.20
CA PRO A 185 -1.82 -3.57 -2.05
C PRO A 185 -1.70 -4.37 -0.75
N VAL A 186 -0.67 -4.08 0.05
CA VAL A 186 -0.39 -4.79 1.32
C VAL A 186 -1.25 -4.31 2.47
N LYS A 187 -1.63 -3.03 2.48
CA LYS A 187 -2.41 -2.42 3.58
C LYS A 187 -3.40 -1.42 3.01
N GLU A 188 -4.65 -1.54 3.43
CA GLU A 188 -5.72 -0.54 3.26
C GLU A 188 -6.29 -0.16 4.64
N LEU A 189 -7.28 0.73 4.71
CA LEU A 189 -7.83 1.24 5.98
C LEU A 189 -8.29 0.12 6.95
N ASN A 190 -8.91 -0.93 6.42
CA ASN A 190 -9.52 -2.02 7.18
C ASN A 190 -8.83 -3.38 7.01
N THR A 191 -7.71 -3.46 6.26
CA THR A 191 -6.99 -4.72 6.00
C THR A 191 -5.48 -4.51 6.02
N ASP A 192 -4.75 -5.39 6.74
CA ASP A 192 -3.30 -5.27 6.90
C ASP A 192 -2.60 -6.62 6.72
N TRP A 193 -1.98 -6.79 5.55
CA TRP A 193 -1.25 -7.99 5.14
C TRP A 193 0.26 -7.90 5.42
N ARG A 194 0.73 -6.85 6.13
CA ARG A 194 2.12 -6.76 6.58
C ARG A 194 2.63 -8.00 7.34
N PRO A 195 1.82 -8.73 8.13
CA PRO A 195 2.24 -10.02 8.70
C PRO A 195 2.69 -11.06 7.68
N ILE A 196 2.08 -11.10 6.48
CA ILE A 196 2.47 -12.01 5.39
C ILE A 196 3.83 -11.57 4.82
N ILE A 197 4.05 -10.27 4.62
CA ILE A 197 5.33 -9.70 4.19
C ILE A 197 6.44 -10.02 5.20
N MET A 198 6.16 -9.89 6.50
CA MET A 198 7.09 -10.26 7.57
C MET A 198 7.38 -11.76 7.57
N GLY A 199 6.38 -12.62 7.37
CA GLY A 199 6.58 -14.07 7.25
C GLY A 199 7.48 -14.43 6.06
N MET A 200 7.27 -13.82 4.89
CA MET A 200 8.12 -14.03 3.71
C MET A 200 9.55 -13.54 3.91
N LEU A 201 9.73 -12.42 4.62
CA LEU A 201 11.05 -11.89 4.97
C LEU A 201 11.78 -12.79 5.97
N TYR A 202 11.08 -13.30 6.98
CA TYR A 202 11.59 -14.24 7.97
C TYR A 202 12.05 -15.56 7.33
N GLY A 203 11.28 -16.07 6.35
CA GLY A 203 11.65 -17.23 5.53
C GLY A 203 12.68 -16.93 4.43
N ALA A 204 13.25 -15.72 4.37
CA ALA A 204 14.24 -15.29 3.38
C ALA A 204 13.80 -15.42 1.89
N VAL A 205 12.50 -15.26 1.60
CA VAL A 205 11.96 -15.36 0.24
C VAL A 205 12.25 -14.07 -0.55
N PRO A 206 12.92 -14.14 -1.71
CA PRO A 206 13.18 -12.97 -2.55
C PRO A 206 11.91 -12.50 -3.28
N SER A 207 11.83 -11.20 -3.58
CA SER A 207 10.61 -10.54 -4.06
C SER A 207 10.88 -9.46 -5.10
N LEU A 208 9.88 -9.18 -5.95
CA LEU A 208 9.80 -7.99 -6.80
C LEU A 208 8.57 -7.13 -6.42
N ASN A 209 8.71 -5.89 -5.92
CA ASN A 209 9.92 -5.26 -5.38
C ASN A 209 10.45 -6.00 -4.12
N THR A 210 11.56 -5.53 -3.54
CA THR A 210 12.07 -6.08 -2.27
C THR A 210 11.03 -6.00 -1.15
N LEU A 211 10.92 -7.04 -0.31
CA LEU A 211 9.97 -7.07 0.81
C LEU A 211 10.16 -5.89 1.78
N HIS A 212 11.40 -5.42 1.95
CA HIS A 212 11.72 -4.22 2.73
C HIS A 212 11.04 -2.96 2.15
N SER A 213 11.16 -2.73 0.84
CA SER A 213 10.50 -1.58 0.20
C SER A 213 8.98 -1.68 0.28
N ILE A 214 8.42 -2.86 0.04
CA ILE A 214 6.98 -3.14 0.08
C ILE A 214 6.41 -2.91 1.49
N TYR A 215 7.11 -3.35 2.54
CA TYR A 215 6.72 -3.09 3.93
C TYR A 215 6.70 -1.59 4.26
N ASN A 216 7.70 -0.84 3.76
CA ASN A 216 7.76 0.63 3.95
C ASN A 216 6.68 1.38 3.15
N PHE A 217 6.26 0.87 1.98
CA PHE A 217 5.22 1.49 1.16
C PHE A 217 3.79 1.32 1.69
N ALA A 218 3.60 0.53 2.75
CA ALA A 218 2.29 0.27 3.34
C ALA A 218 1.58 1.50 3.94
N ASP A 219 2.28 2.61 4.21
CA ASP A 219 1.70 3.84 4.76
C ASP A 219 2.13 5.08 3.96
N LYS A 220 1.17 5.77 3.33
CA LYS A 220 1.43 6.88 2.41
C LYS A 220 2.17 8.07 3.03
N PRO A 221 1.89 8.52 4.27
CA PRO A 221 2.68 9.60 4.90
C PRO A 221 4.15 9.23 5.14
N TRP A 222 4.48 7.95 5.30
CA TRP A 222 5.86 7.49 5.40
C TRP A 222 6.59 7.62 4.05
N VAL A 223 5.96 7.14 2.97
CA VAL A 223 6.45 7.35 1.59
C VAL A 223 6.60 8.85 1.28
N PHE A 224 5.60 9.65 1.61
CA PHE A 224 5.61 11.10 1.39
C PHE A 224 6.70 11.81 2.21
N SER A 225 7.02 11.32 3.42
CA SER A 225 8.14 11.84 4.21
C SER A 225 9.49 11.62 3.50
N HIS A 226 9.67 10.48 2.83
CA HIS A 226 10.85 10.25 1.97
C HIS A 226 10.83 11.10 0.69
N MET A 227 9.66 11.42 0.13
CA MET A 227 9.52 12.38 -0.97
C MET A 227 9.86 13.82 -0.52
N LEU A 228 9.54 14.20 0.72
CA LEU A 228 9.97 15.48 1.32
C LEU A 228 11.50 15.52 1.52
N MET A 229 12.12 14.42 1.95
CA MET A 229 13.59 14.31 1.99
C MET A 229 14.21 14.44 0.60
N LEU A 230 13.54 13.90 -0.43
CA LEU A 230 13.97 14.01 -1.83
C LEU A 230 13.87 15.45 -2.35
N GLN A 231 12.75 16.14 -2.10
CA GLN A 231 12.59 17.56 -2.45
C GLN A 231 13.64 18.44 -1.75
N ARG A 232 13.91 18.22 -0.47
CA ARG A 232 14.94 18.96 0.29
C ARG A 232 16.35 18.79 -0.30
N ARG A 233 16.64 17.68 -0.99
CA ARG A 233 17.92 17.42 -1.65
C ARG A 233 17.99 17.97 -3.08
N LEU A 234 16.87 17.98 -3.82
CA LEU A 234 16.84 18.36 -5.24
C LEU A 234 16.44 19.83 -5.48
N GLY A 235 15.75 20.45 -4.53
CA GLY A 235 15.07 21.74 -4.69
C GLY A 235 13.64 21.57 -5.20
N THR A 236 12.77 22.53 -4.86
CA THR A 236 11.36 22.59 -5.28
C THR A 236 11.20 22.51 -6.80
N ASP A 237 12.06 23.20 -7.53
CA ASP A 237 11.89 23.44 -8.95
C ASP A 237 12.19 22.17 -9.77
N ARG A 238 13.15 21.36 -9.28
CA ARG A 238 13.50 20.05 -9.85
C ARG A 238 12.57 18.95 -9.37
N PHE A 239 12.09 18.98 -8.12
CA PHE A 239 11.15 17.99 -7.60
C PHE A 239 9.96 18.69 -6.92
N PRO A 240 8.94 19.10 -7.69
CA PRO A 240 7.84 19.92 -7.19
C PRO A 240 6.78 19.07 -6.47
N LEU A 241 7.15 18.54 -5.30
CA LEU A 241 6.20 17.93 -4.37
C LEU A 241 5.20 18.98 -3.89
N ILE A 242 3.92 18.60 -3.86
CA ILE A 242 2.83 19.42 -3.32
C ILE A 242 3.05 19.72 -1.84
N GLU A 243 2.60 20.90 -1.38
CA GLU A 243 2.56 21.19 0.05
C GLU A 243 1.49 20.31 0.71
N GLN A 244 1.89 19.50 1.70
CA GLN A 244 0.99 18.60 2.41
C GLN A 244 1.20 18.68 3.92
N LEU A 245 0.11 18.82 4.67
CA LEU A 245 0.07 18.73 6.12
C LEU A 245 -0.31 17.31 6.54
N TYR A 246 0.30 16.83 7.63
CA TYR A 246 -0.05 15.57 8.29
C TYR A 246 -0.68 15.85 9.65
N ALA A 247 -1.79 15.18 9.95
CA ALA A 247 -2.43 15.16 11.26
C ALA A 247 -2.56 13.71 11.74
N PHE A 248 -2.08 13.44 12.96
CA PHE A 248 -2.08 12.10 13.53
C PHE A 248 -3.51 11.55 13.78
N ASN A 249 -4.46 12.44 14.05
CA ASN A 249 -5.87 12.12 14.32
C ASN A 249 -6.77 13.31 13.91
N GLN A 250 -8.09 13.15 14.06
CA GLN A 250 -9.09 14.16 13.71
C GLN A 250 -9.00 15.44 14.55
N GLN A 251 -8.60 15.37 15.83
CA GLN A 251 -8.49 16.57 16.67
C GLN A 251 -7.35 17.47 16.20
N ASP A 252 -6.23 16.88 15.80
CA ASP A 252 -5.07 17.62 15.30
C ASP A 252 -5.32 18.20 13.90
N LEU A 253 -6.16 17.53 13.10
CA LEU A 253 -6.67 18.06 11.83
C LEU A 253 -7.52 19.33 12.06
N CYS A 254 -8.37 19.36 13.10
CA CYS A 254 -9.21 20.53 13.41
C CYS A 254 -8.44 21.71 14.03
N LYS A 255 -7.28 21.44 14.66
CA LYS A 255 -6.38 22.48 15.18
C LYS A 255 -5.47 23.06 14.09
N ALA A 256 -5.42 22.45 12.90
CA ALA A 256 -4.52 22.83 11.83
C ALA A 256 -5.05 24.02 11.00
N VAL A 257 -4.16 24.96 10.66
CA VAL A 257 -4.48 26.05 9.73
C VAL A 257 -4.45 25.53 8.29
N ILE A 258 -5.59 25.03 7.81
CA ILE A 258 -5.77 24.49 6.47
C ILE A 258 -6.09 25.62 5.48
N ARG A 259 -5.31 25.75 4.41
CA ARG A 259 -5.64 26.69 3.31
C ARG A 259 -6.71 26.06 2.42
N LEU A 260 -7.82 26.76 2.22
CA LEU A 260 -8.95 26.31 1.42
C LEU A 260 -8.96 26.97 0.02
N PRO A 261 -9.46 26.29 -1.03
CA PRO A 261 -9.94 24.90 -1.04
C PRO A 261 -8.81 23.88 -0.86
N SER A 262 -9.10 22.76 -0.19
CA SER A 262 -8.14 21.70 0.12
C SER A 262 -8.67 20.32 -0.25
N VAL A 263 -7.77 19.37 -0.54
CA VAL A 263 -8.06 17.95 -0.59
C VAL A 263 -7.60 17.30 0.72
N ILE A 264 -8.52 16.66 1.43
CA ILE A 264 -8.26 15.87 2.64
C ILE A 264 -8.24 14.39 2.26
N LYS A 265 -7.24 13.64 2.74
CA LYS A 265 -7.04 12.22 2.51
C LYS A 265 -7.07 11.47 3.84
N VAL A 266 -7.99 10.52 3.97
CA VAL A 266 -8.23 9.69 5.16
C VAL A 266 -7.43 8.38 5.06
N GLY A 267 -6.55 8.15 6.03
CA GLY A 267 -5.81 6.90 6.23
C GLY A 267 -5.10 6.35 4.99
N GLN A 268 -4.95 5.02 4.95
CA GLN A 268 -4.36 4.30 3.81
C GLN A 268 -5.45 3.84 2.83
N THR A 269 -5.69 4.61 1.77
CA THR A 269 -6.79 4.36 0.81
C THR A 269 -6.33 4.48 -0.66
N TYR A 270 -6.99 3.72 -1.56
CA TYR A 270 -6.67 3.62 -2.99
C TYR A 270 -7.88 3.96 -3.87
N LYS A 271 -7.67 3.97 -5.20
CA LYS A 271 -8.72 4.17 -6.24
C LYS A 271 -9.58 5.45 -6.11
N GLY A 272 -9.19 6.39 -5.26
CA GLY A 272 -9.92 7.64 -4.98
C GLY A 272 -10.87 7.59 -3.78
N ALA A 273 -10.98 6.45 -3.08
CA ALA A 273 -11.60 6.35 -1.77
C ALA A 273 -10.84 7.21 -0.73
N GLY A 274 -11.50 7.58 0.36
CA GLY A 274 -10.89 8.37 1.46
C GLY A 274 -10.46 9.80 1.10
N LYS A 275 -10.58 10.25 -0.16
CA LYS A 275 -10.21 11.60 -0.61
C LYS A 275 -11.43 12.51 -0.71
N VAL A 276 -11.45 13.67 -0.07
CA VAL A 276 -12.57 14.64 -0.08
C VAL A 276 -12.05 16.04 -0.42
N LYS A 277 -12.79 16.83 -1.22
CA LYS A 277 -12.49 18.24 -1.47
C LYS A 277 -13.34 19.11 -0.54
N VAL A 278 -12.69 19.96 0.25
CA VAL A 278 -13.30 20.92 1.17
C VAL A 278 -13.09 22.33 0.62
N ASN A 279 -14.16 23.14 0.55
CA ASN A 279 -14.13 24.46 -0.10
C ASN A 279 -14.25 25.62 0.91
N VAL A 280 -14.96 25.41 2.01
CA VAL A 280 -15.22 26.38 3.10
C VAL A 280 -15.01 25.72 4.46
N ALA A 281 -14.88 26.51 5.53
CA ALA A 281 -14.60 26.01 6.88
C ALA A 281 -15.73 25.10 7.41
N ASP A 282 -16.98 25.43 7.13
CA ASP A 282 -18.16 24.69 7.58
C ASP A 282 -18.11 23.22 7.09
N GLN A 283 -17.67 23.01 5.83
CA GLN A 283 -17.46 21.68 5.24
C GLN A 283 -16.31 20.90 5.89
N LEU A 284 -15.37 21.57 6.57
CA LEU A 284 -14.35 20.92 7.39
C LEU A 284 -14.94 20.43 8.71
N GLU A 285 -15.84 21.20 9.34
CA GLU A 285 -16.50 20.82 10.59
C GLU A 285 -17.50 19.67 10.40
N GLU A 286 -18.29 19.69 9.31
CA GLU A 286 -19.15 18.57 8.92
C GLU A 286 -18.34 17.28 8.68
N LEU A 287 -17.27 17.37 7.87
CA LEU A 287 -16.40 16.24 7.57
C LEU A 287 -15.66 15.74 8.83
N SER A 288 -15.23 16.66 9.69
CA SER A 288 -14.61 16.37 10.99
C SER A 288 -15.51 15.53 11.88
N SER A 289 -16.81 15.82 11.91
CA SER A 289 -17.79 15.00 12.63
C SER A 289 -17.86 13.58 12.06
N MET A 290 -17.99 13.44 10.73
CA MET A 290 -18.05 12.11 10.08
C MET A 290 -16.79 11.27 10.28
N ILE A 291 -15.59 11.86 10.22
CA ILE A 291 -14.32 11.12 10.36
C ILE A 291 -13.93 10.87 11.83
N SER A 292 -14.62 11.46 12.80
CA SER A 292 -14.33 11.28 14.23
C SER A 292 -14.39 9.81 14.69
N ILE A 293 -15.20 8.98 14.02
CA ILE A 293 -15.32 7.53 14.27
C ILE A 293 -14.13 6.71 13.74
N LEU A 294 -13.21 7.32 12.98
CA LEU A 294 -12.11 6.64 12.32
C LEU A 294 -10.79 6.89 13.07
N SER A 295 -10.32 5.85 13.78
CA SER A 295 -9.04 5.79 14.48
C SER A 295 -7.85 5.70 13.50
N THR A 296 -7.64 6.76 12.71
CA THR A 296 -6.62 6.83 11.66
C THR A 296 -6.04 8.24 11.51
N TYR A 297 -5.01 8.36 10.68
CA TYR A 297 -4.37 9.63 10.35
C TYR A 297 -5.03 10.33 9.16
N TYR A 298 -4.74 11.63 9.03
CA TYR A 298 -5.23 12.48 7.96
C TYR A 298 -4.07 13.23 7.31
N THR A 299 -4.20 13.51 6.02
CA THR A 299 -3.33 14.48 5.32
C THR A 299 -4.17 15.48 4.55
N THR A 300 -3.70 16.72 4.44
CA THR A 300 -4.36 17.77 3.65
C THR A 300 -3.37 18.43 2.71
N GLU A 301 -3.83 18.81 1.52
CA GLU A 301 -3.03 19.54 0.53
C GLU A 301 -3.90 20.58 -0.19
N PRO A 302 -3.34 21.67 -0.75
CA PRO A 302 -4.10 22.63 -1.53
C PRO A 302 -4.80 21.95 -2.72
N PHE A 303 -6.05 22.32 -2.99
CA PHE A 303 -6.73 21.87 -4.19
C PHE A 303 -6.15 22.59 -5.42
N VAL A 304 -5.54 21.82 -6.32
CA VAL A 304 -5.07 22.31 -7.62
C VAL A 304 -6.21 22.26 -8.63
N ASP A 305 -6.51 23.41 -9.26
CA ASP A 305 -7.44 23.45 -10.39
C ASP A 305 -6.76 22.88 -11.65
N ALA A 306 -6.96 21.59 -11.87
CA ALA A 306 -6.21 20.78 -12.83
C ALA A 306 -6.57 21.07 -14.30
N LYS A 307 -5.53 21.06 -15.14
CA LYS A 307 -5.60 20.97 -16.61
C LYS A 307 -5.60 19.49 -17.04
N TYR A 308 -4.80 18.67 -16.38
CA TYR A 308 -4.71 17.20 -16.47
C TYR A 308 -3.77 16.66 -15.38
N ASP A 309 -3.79 15.35 -15.17
CA ASP A 309 -2.81 14.62 -14.37
C ASP A 309 -1.77 13.93 -15.25
N ILE A 310 -0.60 13.66 -14.69
CA ILE A 310 0.49 12.89 -15.30
C ILE A 310 0.79 11.69 -14.40
N VAL A 311 0.89 10.49 -14.99
CA VAL A 311 1.45 9.31 -14.32
C VAL A 311 2.72 8.86 -15.05
N ILE A 312 3.81 8.77 -14.31
CA ILE A 312 5.11 8.28 -14.80
C ILE A 312 5.35 6.94 -14.14
N GLN A 313 5.46 5.86 -14.92
CA GLN A 313 5.72 4.51 -14.42
C GLN A 313 7.10 4.01 -14.86
N LYS A 314 7.74 3.23 -13.99
CA LYS A 314 8.99 2.49 -14.23
C LYS A 314 8.74 1.01 -14.03
N ILE A 315 9.22 0.20 -14.98
CA ILE A 315 9.27 -1.27 -14.93
C ILE A 315 10.68 -1.68 -15.35
N GLY A 316 11.57 -1.87 -14.37
CA GLY A 316 12.98 -2.18 -14.61
C GLY A 316 13.67 -1.05 -15.37
N PRO A 317 14.20 -1.28 -16.59
CA PRO A 317 14.79 -0.23 -17.42
C PRO A 317 13.74 0.59 -18.20
N HIS A 318 12.50 0.10 -18.33
CA HIS A 318 11.46 0.74 -19.14
C HIS A 318 10.73 1.82 -18.32
N CYS A 319 10.56 3.01 -18.90
CA CYS A 319 9.77 4.09 -18.31
C CYS A 319 8.76 4.62 -19.33
N LYS A 320 7.52 4.87 -18.88
CA LYS A 320 6.44 5.45 -19.69
C LYS A 320 5.80 6.62 -18.94
N ALA A 321 5.30 7.61 -19.68
CA ALA A 321 4.51 8.70 -19.15
C ALA A 321 3.12 8.71 -19.80
N PHE A 322 2.09 8.99 -19.01
CA PHE A 322 0.71 9.09 -19.45
C PHE A 322 0.08 10.38 -18.95
N VAL A 323 -0.63 11.09 -19.81
CA VAL A 323 -1.50 12.20 -19.44
C VAL A 323 -2.92 11.67 -19.27
N ARG A 324 -3.58 12.04 -18.17
CA ARG A 324 -4.98 11.69 -17.88
C ARG A 324 -5.80 12.97 -17.74
N LYS A 325 -6.84 13.12 -18.56
CA LYS A 325 -7.72 14.29 -18.56
C LYS A 325 -9.15 13.88 -18.22
N GLY A 326 -9.71 14.45 -17.16
CA GLY A 326 -11.12 14.22 -16.78
C GLY A 326 -12.09 14.64 -17.88
N ILE A 327 -13.19 13.90 -18.01
CA ILE A 327 -14.31 14.20 -18.89
C ILE A 327 -15.47 14.66 -17.99
N GLY A 328 -15.91 15.91 -18.16
CA GLY A 328 -16.87 16.56 -17.27
C GLY A 328 -16.21 17.32 -16.11
N SER A 329 -16.99 17.64 -15.08
CA SER A 329 -16.61 18.49 -13.94
C SER A 329 -15.95 17.75 -12.76
N ALA A 330 -15.79 16.43 -12.84
CA ALA A 330 -15.31 15.62 -11.73
C ALA A 330 -13.79 15.74 -11.53
N TRP A 331 -13.37 16.27 -10.38
CA TRP A 331 -11.96 16.53 -10.07
C TRP A 331 -11.11 15.25 -9.85
N LYS A 332 -11.74 14.11 -9.57
CA LYS A 332 -11.05 12.80 -9.44
C LYS A 332 -10.98 12.09 -10.80
N THR A 333 -10.06 12.54 -11.66
CA THR A 333 -9.84 11.93 -12.99
C THR A 333 -9.58 10.42 -12.95
N ASN A 334 -9.06 9.90 -11.83
CA ASN A 334 -8.76 8.48 -11.61
C ASN A 334 -9.99 7.61 -11.26
N THR A 335 -11.13 8.21 -10.91
CA THR A 335 -12.38 7.54 -10.49
C THR A 335 -13.53 7.84 -11.45
N SER A 336 -13.41 8.90 -12.24
CA SER A 336 -14.41 9.35 -13.21
C SER A 336 -14.01 9.04 -14.65
N ALA A 337 -14.94 9.21 -15.59
CA ALA A 337 -14.64 9.15 -17.02
C ALA A 337 -13.46 10.08 -17.34
N SER A 338 -12.45 9.54 -18.02
CA SER A 338 -11.24 10.27 -18.38
C SER A 338 -10.67 9.77 -19.70
N MET A 339 -10.08 10.68 -20.47
CA MET A 339 -9.21 10.37 -21.59
C MET A 339 -7.81 10.09 -21.04
N LEU A 340 -7.14 9.08 -21.58
CA LEU A 340 -5.78 8.71 -21.21
C LEU A 340 -4.92 8.62 -22.48
N GLU A 341 -3.79 9.30 -22.48
CA GLU A 341 -2.88 9.42 -23.61
C GLU A 341 -1.47 9.06 -23.17
N GLN A 342 -0.76 8.20 -23.92
CA GLN A 342 0.66 7.94 -23.67
C GLN A 342 1.49 9.05 -24.32
N VAL A 343 2.30 9.75 -23.52
CA VAL A 343 3.12 10.89 -23.97
C VAL A 343 4.61 10.57 -23.95
N ALA A 344 5.41 11.38 -24.65
CA ALA A 344 6.86 11.26 -24.63
C ALA A 344 7.42 11.49 -23.21
N LEU A 345 8.35 10.63 -22.78
CA LEU A 345 9.01 10.76 -21.49
C LEU A 345 10.09 11.84 -21.56
N THR A 346 9.79 13.02 -21.02
CA THR A 346 10.75 14.13 -20.88
C THR A 346 11.87 13.78 -19.91
N ASP A 347 13.03 14.46 -20.02
CA ASP A 347 14.15 14.22 -19.11
C ASP A 347 13.86 14.67 -17.67
N ARG A 348 12.95 15.63 -17.48
CA ARG A 348 12.40 16.01 -16.17
C ARG A 348 11.60 14.87 -15.53
N TYR A 349 10.73 14.21 -16.29
CA TYR A 349 9.97 13.06 -15.81
C TYR A 349 10.84 11.82 -15.60
N ARG A 350 11.89 11.66 -16.43
CA ARG A 350 12.95 10.67 -16.25
C ARG A 350 13.76 10.92 -14.98
N GLU A 351 14.12 12.17 -14.68
CA GLU A 351 14.81 12.56 -13.44
C GLU A 351 13.97 12.22 -12.21
N TRP A 352 12.69 12.63 -12.18
CA TRP A 352 11.78 12.35 -11.06
C TRP A 352 11.70 10.86 -10.74
N ILE A 353 11.40 10.02 -11.74
CA ILE A 353 11.22 8.58 -11.52
C ILE A 353 12.56 7.87 -11.24
N SER A 354 13.66 8.35 -11.82
CA SER A 354 15.02 7.85 -11.53
C SER A 354 15.39 8.09 -10.07
N GLU A 355 15.29 9.34 -9.61
CA GLU A 355 15.67 9.75 -8.26
C GLU A 355 14.77 9.14 -7.18
N ALA A 356 13.45 9.11 -7.41
CA ALA A 356 12.51 8.48 -6.48
C ALA A 356 12.70 6.95 -6.42
N SER A 357 13.05 6.30 -7.54
CA SER A 357 13.31 4.85 -7.55
C SER A 357 14.54 4.39 -6.77
N LYS A 358 15.28 5.31 -6.13
CA LYS A 358 16.39 5.02 -5.20
C LYS A 358 15.92 4.86 -3.74
N MET A 359 14.65 5.15 -3.44
CA MET A 359 14.07 5.02 -2.10
C MET A 359 14.05 3.55 -1.61
N PHE A 360 14.11 3.37 -0.29
CA PHE A 360 14.02 2.06 0.40
C PHE A 360 14.98 0.96 -0.14
N GLY A 361 16.19 1.34 -0.51
CA GLY A 361 17.21 0.42 -1.05
C GLY A 361 17.10 0.13 -2.55
N GLY A 362 16.14 0.74 -3.24
CA GLY A 362 15.95 0.63 -4.68
C GLY A 362 14.61 -0.01 -5.05
N LEU A 363 13.92 0.62 -6.00
CA LEU A 363 12.64 0.18 -6.54
C LEU A 363 12.82 -0.23 -8.00
N ASP A 364 12.57 -1.50 -8.29
CA ASP A 364 12.60 -2.04 -9.65
C ASP A 364 11.34 -1.64 -10.43
N MET A 365 10.20 -1.59 -9.75
CA MET A 365 8.93 -1.07 -10.24
C MET A 365 8.42 0.04 -9.31
N CYS A 366 8.05 1.19 -9.87
CA CYS A 366 7.37 2.26 -9.12
C CYS A 366 6.63 3.20 -10.08
N SER A 367 5.73 4.02 -9.55
CA SER A 367 5.16 5.15 -10.30
C SER A 367 5.09 6.43 -9.46
N ILE A 368 5.14 7.56 -10.15
CA ILE A 368 4.86 8.90 -9.62
C ILE A 368 3.59 9.41 -10.28
N ALA A 369 2.71 10.03 -9.51
CA ALA A 369 1.59 10.80 -10.02
C ALA A 369 1.76 12.29 -9.66
N ALA A 370 1.51 13.15 -10.64
CA ALA A 370 1.56 14.60 -10.53
C ALA A 370 0.33 15.23 -11.19
N VAL A 371 -0.12 16.37 -10.69
CA VAL A 371 -1.19 17.17 -11.29
C VAL A 371 -0.59 18.41 -11.94
N VAL A 372 -1.09 18.81 -13.11
CA VAL A 372 -0.71 20.07 -13.77
C VAL A 372 -1.87 21.06 -13.64
N GLY A 373 -1.62 22.19 -12.97
CA GLY A 373 -2.60 23.26 -12.81
C GLY A 373 -2.90 23.98 -14.13
N LYS A 374 -4.03 24.69 -14.18
CA LYS A 374 -4.34 25.61 -15.31
C LYS A 374 -3.37 26.79 -15.40
N ASP A 375 -2.66 27.10 -14.32
CA ASP A 375 -1.55 28.06 -14.28
C ASP A 375 -0.23 27.49 -14.85
N GLY A 376 -0.22 26.22 -15.29
CA GLY A 376 0.93 25.54 -15.87
C GLY A 376 1.92 24.96 -14.86
N LYS A 377 1.69 25.10 -13.55
CA LYS A 377 2.56 24.50 -12.54
C LYS A 377 2.28 23.01 -12.37
N GLU A 378 3.34 22.24 -12.13
CA GLU A 378 3.28 20.80 -11.89
C GLU A 378 3.43 20.51 -10.39
N TYR A 379 2.64 19.59 -9.86
CA TYR A 379 2.68 19.20 -8.45
C TYR A 379 2.64 17.67 -8.31
N ILE A 380 3.77 17.08 -7.90
CA ILE A 380 3.85 15.67 -7.51
C ILE A 380 3.04 15.47 -6.23
N TYR A 381 2.11 14.51 -6.19
CA TYR A 381 1.18 14.34 -5.05
C TYR A 381 1.07 12.89 -4.51
N GLU A 382 1.52 11.88 -5.26
CA GLU A 382 1.46 10.47 -4.85
C GLU A 382 2.60 9.67 -5.51
N MET A 383 3.14 8.68 -4.81
CA MET A 383 4.09 7.71 -5.34
C MET A 383 3.63 6.31 -4.92
N ASN A 384 3.77 5.34 -5.83
CA ASN A 384 3.37 3.95 -5.60
C ASN A 384 4.55 2.99 -5.89
N ASP A 385 4.54 1.84 -5.23
CA ASP A 385 5.49 0.75 -5.41
C ASP A 385 5.11 -0.16 -6.59
N CYS A 386 5.51 -1.44 -6.56
CA CYS A 386 5.16 -2.43 -7.56
C CYS A 386 3.66 -2.74 -7.68
N THR A 387 2.77 -2.18 -6.85
CA THR A 387 1.31 -2.41 -6.88
C THR A 387 0.53 -1.45 -7.79
N PHE A 388 1.19 -0.49 -8.47
CA PHE A 388 0.49 0.49 -9.30
C PHE A 388 -0.36 -0.16 -10.43
N PRO A 389 -1.55 0.37 -10.75
CA PRO A 389 -2.36 -0.12 -11.87
C PRO A 389 -1.67 0.18 -13.20
N LEU A 390 -1.60 -0.82 -14.09
CA LEU A 390 -1.05 -0.65 -15.44
C LEU A 390 -2.03 0.18 -16.30
N LEU A 391 -1.51 1.00 -17.20
CA LEU A 391 -2.27 2.06 -17.87
C LEU A 391 -2.23 1.98 -19.41
N GLY A 392 -3.27 2.52 -20.04
CA GLY A 392 -3.42 2.59 -21.51
C GLY A 392 -3.60 1.23 -22.17
N ASP A 393 -3.39 1.17 -23.48
CA ASP A 393 -3.54 -0.05 -24.27
C ASP A 393 -2.31 -0.97 -24.18
N THR A 394 -1.18 -0.44 -23.69
CA THR A 394 0.10 -1.18 -23.63
C THR A 394 0.25 -2.08 -22.39
N GLN A 395 -0.83 -2.35 -21.65
CA GLN A 395 -0.81 -3.16 -20.43
C GLN A 395 -0.34 -4.61 -20.64
N GLU A 396 -0.70 -5.26 -21.75
CA GLU A 396 -0.21 -6.62 -22.06
C GLU A 396 1.31 -6.64 -22.31
N GLU A 397 1.87 -5.51 -22.75
CA GLU A 397 3.32 -5.34 -22.93
C GLU A 397 4.01 -5.04 -21.60
N ASP A 398 3.42 -4.18 -20.75
CA ASP A 398 3.89 -3.98 -19.37
C ASP A 398 3.95 -5.31 -18.59
N ARG A 399 2.94 -6.19 -18.73
CA ARG A 399 2.90 -7.50 -18.08
C ARG A 399 4.01 -8.45 -18.57
N LYS A 400 4.37 -8.41 -19.86
CA LYS A 400 5.56 -9.13 -20.39
C LYS A 400 6.84 -8.60 -19.77
N GLN A 401 7.01 -7.27 -19.70
CA GLN A 401 8.20 -6.63 -19.15
C GLN A 401 8.35 -6.91 -17.64
N ILE A 402 7.24 -6.98 -16.90
CA ILE A 402 7.23 -7.46 -15.50
C ILE A 402 7.67 -8.93 -15.41
N ALA A 403 7.17 -9.81 -16.27
CA ALA A 403 7.58 -11.22 -16.27
C ALA A 403 9.07 -11.41 -16.61
N GLU A 404 9.61 -10.59 -17.53
CA GLU A 404 11.04 -10.59 -17.87
C GLU A 404 11.91 -10.05 -16.74
N LEU A 405 11.45 -8.98 -16.06
CA LEU A 405 12.11 -8.44 -14.87
C LEU A 405 12.14 -9.46 -13.71
N VAL A 406 11.05 -10.21 -13.48
CA VAL A 406 11.01 -11.31 -12.52
C VAL A 406 12.02 -12.42 -12.91
N VAL A 407 12.00 -12.89 -14.15
CA VAL A 407 12.95 -13.92 -14.64
C VAL A 407 14.40 -13.46 -14.49
N HIS A 408 14.70 -12.21 -14.83
CA HIS A 408 16.03 -11.62 -14.66
C HIS A 408 16.44 -11.56 -13.19
N LYS A 409 15.55 -11.14 -12.28
CA LYS A 409 15.82 -11.07 -10.83
C LYS A 409 16.01 -12.44 -10.20
N ILE A 410 15.22 -13.45 -10.58
CA ILE A 410 15.42 -14.84 -10.14
C ILE A 410 16.81 -15.34 -10.56
N ASN A 411 17.17 -15.17 -11.84
CA ASN A 411 18.48 -15.58 -12.36
C ASN A 411 19.64 -14.86 -11.63
N HIS A 412 19.52 -13.55 -11.42
CA HIS A 412 20.53 -12.76 -10.72
C HIS A 412 20.75 -13.23 -9.26
N ILE A 413 19.67 -13.38 -8.49
CA ILE A 413 19.76 -13.79 -7.07
C ILE A 413 20.31 -15.21 -6.94
N LEU A 414 19.90 -16.14 -7.81
CA LEU A 414 20.41 -17.51 -7.78
C LEU A 414 21.88 -17.57 -8.22
N SER A 415 22.31 -16.74 -9.19
CA SER A 415 23.72 -16.61 -9.58
C SER A 415 24.59 -16.07 -8.43
N LEU A 416 24.08 -15.14 -7.62
CA LEU A 416 24.80 -14.64 -6.43
C LEU A 416 24.96 -15.75 -5.37
N LYS A 417 23.90 -16.52 -5.09
CA LYS A 417 23.96 -17.67 -4.15
C LYS A 417 25.00 -18.71 -4.59
N GLN A 418 25.04 -19.06 -5.87
CA GLN A 418 26.06 -19.97 -6.43
C GLN A 418 27.49 -19.40 -6.30
N ALA A 419 27.67 -18.09 -6.48
CA ALA A 419 28.97 -17.45 -6.34
C ALA A 419 29.47 -17.37 -4.88
N GLN A 420 28.55 -17.29 -3.90
CA GLN A 420 28.88 -17.34 -2.47
C GLN A 420 29.34 -18.75 -2.07
N GLN A 421 28.58 -19.78 -2.42
CA GLN A 421 28.92 -21.19 -2.13
C GLN A 421 30.30 -21.59 -2.68
N ARG A 422 30.65 -21.13 -3.88
CA ARG A 422 31.99 -21.36 -4.48
C ARG A 422 33.15 -20.67 -3.76
N LYS A 423 32.90 -19.58 -3.02
CA LYS A 423 33.92 -18.93 -2.18
C LYS A 423 34.11 -19.67 -0.86
N GLU A 424 33.02 -20.12 -0.25
CA GLU A 424 33.02 -20.91 0.97
C GLU A 424 33.77 -22.24 0.76
N SER A 425 33.52 -22.94 -0.36
CA SER A 425 34.23 -24.18 -0.71
C SER A 425 35.73 -24.02 -1.04
N MET A 426 36.20 -22.79 -1.27
CA MET A 426 37.62 -22.48 -1.51
C MET A 426 38.34 -21.96 -0.24
N GLY A 427 37.62 -21.72 0.85
CA GLY A 427 38.15 -21.09 2.06
C GLY A 427 38.82 -22.03 3.07
N SER A 428 38.71 -23.36 2.89
CA SER A 428 39.13 -24.36 3.90
C SER A 428 40.58 -24.87 3.75
N ALA A 429 41.45 -24.14 3.04
CA ALA A 429 42.86 -24.49 2.86
C ALA A 429 43.73 -23.91 3.99
N SER A 430 43.70 -24.53 5.16
CA SER A 430 44.54 -24.15 6.31
C SER A 430 46.04 -24.32 5.99
N PRO A 431 46.88 -23.29 6.15
CA PRO A 431 48.33 -23.44 5.98
C PRO A 431 48.95 -24.20 7.15
N GLN A 432 49.26 -25.49 6.95
CA GLN A 432 50.04 -26.30 7.89
C GLN A 432 51.51 -25.88 7.86
N ASN A 433 51.84 -24.76 8.52
CA ASN A 433 53.23 -24.40 8.79
C ASN A 433 53.83 -25.33 9.86
N PHE A 434 54.51 -26.37 9.41
CA PHE A 434 55.44 -27.14 10.23
C PHE A 434 56.55 -26.22 10.75
N ILE A 435 56.61 -26.00 12.07
CA ILE A 435 57.78 -25.47 12.76
C ILE A 435 58.16 -26.46 13.85
N LYS A 436 59.39 -27.00 13.79
CA LYS A 436 59.92 -27.89 14.82
C LYS A 436 60.35 -27.09 16.04
N HIS A 437 60.23 -27.71 17.22
CA HIS A 437 60.83 -27.21 18.45
C HIS A 437 62.36 -27.30 18.37
N GLU A 438 63.06 -26.20 18.67
CA GLU A 438 64.40 -26.26 19.25
C GLU A 438 64.69 -24.97 20.04
N THR A 439 65.37 -25.10 21.18
CA THR A 439 65.77 -24.00 22.06
C THR A 439 67.23 -24.19 22.47
N PRO A 440 68.02 -23.10 22.50
CA PRO A 440 68.83 -22.90 23.70
C PRO A 440 68.94 -21.44 24.19
N ALA A 441 69.52 -21.34 25.38
CA ALA A 441 69.52 -20.24 26.33
C ALA A 441 70.33 -18.95 25.97
N LYS A 442 69.85 -17.84 26.55
CA LYS A 442 70.58 -16.76 27.27
C LYS A 442 71.81 -16.01 26.65
N MET A 443 71.80 -14.72 26.98
CA MET A 443 72.91 -13.89 27.52
C MET A 443 73.70 -12.93 26.60
N SER A 444 74.08 -11.82 27.23
CA SER A 444 74.95 -10.70 26.78
C SER A 444 74.46 -9.84 25.60
N SER A 445 74.94 -8.62 25.35
CA SER A 445 75.23 -7.42 26.18
C SER A 445 76.17 -6.48 25.38
N ALA A 446 75.96 -5.16 25.51
CA ALA A 446 76.90 -4.05 25.26
C ALA A 446 77.24 -3.59 23.81
N ARG A 447 76.97 -2.27 23.59
CA ARG A 447 77.78 -1.28 22.83
C ARG A 447 77.78 -1.41 21.27
N MET A 448 77.97 -0.37 20.45
CA MET A 448 78.18 1.11 20.57
C MET A 448 77.96 1.74 19.16
N ASP A 449 77.74 3.04 18.90
CA ASP A 449 77.50 4.27 19.68
C ASP A 449 76.84 5.34 18.73
N SER A 450 76.96 6.65 19.04
CA SER A 450 76.64 7.88 18.29
C SER A 450 75.19 8.40 18.39
N ILE A 451 74.89 9.42 19.22
CA ILE A 451 75.22 10.88 19.18
C ILE A 451 74.21 11.66 18.28
N SER A 452 73.56 12.77 18.67
CA SER A 452 73.29 13.46 19.97
C SER A 452 72.26 14.62 19.69
N ASN A 453 71.77 15.50 20.57
CA ASN A 453 71.88 15.69 22.03
C ASN A 453 70.74 16.58 22.59
N THR A 454 70.31 16.38 23.86
CA THR A 454 69.67 17.38 24.77
C THR A 454 68.40 18.15 24.30
N THR A 455 67.66 18.97 25.09
CA THR A 455 67.76 19.60 26.43
C THR A 455 66.31 19.83 26.97
N VAL A 456 65.92 19.85 28.27
CA VAL A 456 66.25 19.10 29.52
C VAL A 456 65.00 19.22 30.44
N SER A 457 64.89 18.40 31.51
CA SER A 457 64.33 18.74 32.86
C SER A 457 62.86 19.16 33.07
N ASP A 458 62.17 18.82 34.18
CA ASP A 458 62.33 17.70 35.14
C ASP A 458 61.09 17.52 36.06
N ALA A 459 61.20 16.57 37.00
CA ALA A 459 60.27 16.22 38.09
C ALA A 459 59.98 17.38 39.12
N ALA A 460 59.15 17.26 40.18
CA ALA A 460 58.62 16.06 40.86
C ALA A 460 57.42 16.30 41.83
N VAL A 461 56.70 15.22 42.17
CA VAL A 461 56.18 14.82 43.52
C VAL A 461 55.05 15.62 44.23
N ALA A 462 53.91 14.91 44.43
CA ALA A 462 52.91 14.95 45.54
C ALA A 462 52.13 16.25 45.85
N LYS A 463 50.84 16.23 46.27
CA LYS A 463 50.13 15.27 47.13
C LYS A 463 48.64 15.08 46.78
N ASN A 464 48.06 13.97 47.25
CA ASN A 464 46.61 13.71 47.40
C ASN A 464 46.10 14.25 48.77
N PRO A 465 44.79 14.27 49.10
CA PRO A 465 43.59 14.05 48.27
C PRO A 465 42.51 15.16 48.43
N GLY A 466 41.42 15.14 47.66
CA GLY A 466 40.23 15.97 47.96
C GLY A 466 39.10 15.99 46.91
N GLN A 467 37.93 15.49 47.28
CA GLN A 467 36.62 15.68 46.63
C GLN A 467 35.57 15.88 47.74
N PRO A 468 34.36 16.42 47.47
CA PRO A 468 33.90 17.15 46.27
C PRO A 468 33.20 18.49 46.63
N THR A 469 32.89 19.31 45.62
CA THR A 469 31.66 20.14 45.56
C THR A 469 31.48 20.69 44.13
N GLY A 470 30.25 20.99 43.72
CA GLY A 470 29.90 21.29 42.33
C GLY A 470 29.57 22.76 42.05
N HIS A 471 29.55 23.11 40.75
CA HIS A 471 29.02 24.38 40.25
C HIS A 471 28.06 24.16 39.08
N ALA A 472 27.05 25.02 38.99
CA ALA A 472 26.03 25.01 37.94
C ALA A 472 26.45 25.88 36.73
N PRO A 473 25.88 25.64 35.53
CA PRO A 473 26.14 26.49 34.36
C PRO A 473 25.45 27.87 34.45
N PRO A 474 25.98 28.90 33.76
CA PRO A 474 25.44 30.27 33.76
C PRO A 474 24.15 30.44 32.91
N PRO A 475 23.40 31.55 33.08
CA PRO A 475 22.01 31.68 32.60
C PRO A 475 21.85 32.10 31.13
N VAL A 476 20.63 31.87 30.61
CA VAL A 476 20.19 32.22 29.25
C VAL A 476 19.60 33.65 29.20
N PRO A 477 19.90 34.47 28.16
CA PRO A 477 19.27 35.78 27.98
C PRO A 477 17.76 35.71 27.71
N ALA A 478 17.01 36.68 28.22
CA ALA A 478 15.55 36.68 28.17
C ALA A 478 14.97 37.08 26.79
N ARG A 479 13.81 36.49 26.46
CA ARG A 479 12.98 36.81 25.29
C ARG A 479 12.03 37.98 25.62
N PRO A 480 11.98 39.07 24.85
CA PRO A 480 10.97 40.11 25.04
C PRO A 480 9.58 39.57 24.64
N ALA A 481 8.58 39.85 25.47
CA ALA A 481 7.18 39.49 25.21
C ALA A 481 6.46 40.65 24.52
N ASN A 482 5.88 40.40 23.33
CA ASN A 482 4.84 41.24 22.74
C ASN A 482 4.10 40.44 21.65
N ALA A 483 2.98 39.81 22.03
CA ALA A 483 2.19 38.94 21.15
C ALA A 483 0.69 38.92 21.51
N GLN A 484 0.14 40.03 22.02
CA GLN A 484 -1.28 40.18 22.37
C GLN A 484 -1.83 41.56 21.94
N ALA A 485 -1.70 41.91 20.65
CA ALA A 485 -2.15 43.21 20.13
C ALA A 485 -2.71 43.19 18.68
N ILE A 486 -2.91 42.01 18.05
CA ILE A 486 -3.45 41.91 16.68
C ILE A 486 -4.61 40.89 16.61
N GLN A 487 -5.66 41.12 17.40
CA GLN A 487 -6.92 40.35 17.29
C GLN A 487 -8.14 41.17 17.73
N ARG A 488 -8.26 42.41 17.26
CA ARG A 488 -9.44 43.27 17.52
C ARG A 488 -9.76 44.36 16.47
N GLN A 489 -9.30 44.21 15.24
CA GLN A 489 -9.67 45.07 14.11
C GLN A 489 -9.89 44.26 12.82
N LEU A 490 -11.10 43.73 12.65
CA LEU A 490 -11.72 43.41 11.34
C LEU A 490 -13.21 43.03 11.50
N SER A 491 -13.94 43.78 12.35
CA SER A 491 -15.33 43.49 12.71
C SER A 491 -16.19 44.74 12.74
N GLN A 492 -16.06 45.60 11.73
CA GLN A 492 -16.91 46.79 11.56
C GLN A 492 -16.85 47.39 10.13
N GLN A 493 -17.36 46.68 9.12
CA GLN A 493 -17.81 47.28 7.85
C GLN A 493 -18.65 46.29 7.02
N ASN A 494 -19.97 46.39 7.12
CA ASN A 494 -20.96 46.18 6.04
C ASN A 494 -22.39 46.26 6.59
N SER A 495 -22.85 47.49 6.88
CA SER A 495 -24.26 47.80 7.01
C SER A 495 -24.80 48.19 5.63
N ILE A 496 -25.27 47.20 4.85
CA ILE A 496 -25.97 47.44 3.58
C ILE A 496 -27.47 47.34 3.83
N VAL A 497 -28.21 48.26 3.19
CA VAL A 497 -29.66 48.45 3.36
C VAL A 497 -30.42 47.22 2.85
N ARG A 498 -31.47 46.81 3.58
CA ARG A 498 -32.50 45.91 3.05
C ARG A 498 -33.37 46.69 2.08
N ASP A 499 -33.61 46.13 0.91
CA ASP A 499 -34.69 46.55 0.03
C ASP A 499 -35.56 45.32 -0.27
N GLU A 500 -36.88 45.45 -0.11
CA GLU A 500 -37.83 44.37 -0.34
C GLU A 500 -38.44 44.51 -1.73
N SER A 501 -38.19 43.55 -2.61
CA SER A 501 -38.96 43.40 -3.84
C SER A 501 -39.34 41.94 -4.08
N THR A 502 -40.62 41.73 -4.36
CA THR A 502 -41.22 40.41 -4.57
C THR A 502 -41.16 40.03 -6.04
N GLY A 503 -40.62 38.84 -6.33
CA GLY A 503 -40.52 38.32 -7.69
C GLY A 503 -40.40 36.80 -7.69
N VAL A 504 -41.47 36.11 -8.06
CA VAL A 504 -41.44 34.66 -8.34
C VAL A 504 -40.97 34.51 -9.78
N ASP A 505 -39.67 34.26 -9.98
CA ASP A 505 -39.08 34.21 -11.31
C ASP A 505 -39.32 32.85 -11.98
N ASP A 506 -39.98 32.87 -13.14
CA ASP A 506 -40.57 31.69 -13.77
C ASP A 506 -39.58 30.98 -14.70
N THR A 507 -39.10 29.80 -14.28
CA THR A 507 -38.12 28.96 -14.97
C THR A 507 -38.43 28.72 -16.46
N MET A 508 -39.71 28.73 -16.85
CA MET A 508 -40.13 28.60 -18.27
C MET A 508 -39.67 29.76 -19.16
N SER A 509 -39.52 30.97 -18.63
CA SER A 509 -39.14 32.15 -19.43
C SER A 509 -37.66 32.15 -19.83
N ASN A 510 -36.78 31.67 -18.94
CA ASN A 510 -35.35 31.57 -19.23
C ASN A 510 -35.06 30.47 -20.28
N LEU A 511 -35.78 29.34 -20.25
CA LEU A 511 -35.71 28.32 -21.28
C LEU A 511 -36.07 28.86 -22.68
N LYS A 512 -37.13 29.68 -22.80
CA LYS A 512 -37.53 30.29 -24.08
C LYS A 512 -36.47 31.25 -24.64
N LYS A 513 -35.81 32.05 -23.79
CA LYS A 513 -34.68 32.90 -24.22
C LYS A 513 -33.48 32.06 -24.68
N THR A 514 -33.17 30.95 -24.02
CA THR A 514 -32.02 30.09 -24.41
C THR A 514 -32.23 29.42 -25.76
N PHE A 515 -33.42 28.92 -26.07
CA PHE A 515 -33.67 28.26 -27.36
C PHE A 515 -33.68 29.21 -28.56
N ALA A 516 -34.13 30.47 -28.38
CA ALA A 516 -34.15 31.46 -29.46
C ALA A 516 -32.75 31.80 -30.01
N GLY A 517 -31.70 31.71 -29.18
CA GLY A 517 -30.32 32.02 -29.57
C GLY A 517 -29.57 30.92 -30.33
N ILE A 518 -30.18 29.77 -30.59
CA ILE A 518 -29.50 28.58 -31.19
C ILE A 518 -29.94 28.32 -32.65
N PHE A 519 -31.08 28.86 -33.07
CA PHE A 519 -31.64 28.72 -34.43
C PHE A 519 -32.05 30.07 -35.03
N GLY A 520 -31.39 31.16 -34.62
CA GLY A 520 -31.77 32.53 -34.97
C GLY A 520 -31.17 33.09 -36.28
N ASP A 521 -30.17 32.43 -36.86
CA ASP A 521 -29.47 32.86 -38.09
C ASP A 521 -29.25 31.67 -39.05
N MET A 522 -30.18 31.47 -39.99
CA MET A 522 -29.96 30.72 -41.24
C MET A 522 -31.01 31.05 -42.31
#